data_AF-A0A345T5L0-F1
#
_entry.id   AF-A0A345T5L0-F1
#
_cell.length_a   1.000
_cell.length_b   1.000
_cell.length_c   1.000
_cell.angle_alpha   90.00
_cell.angle_beta   90.00
_cell.angle_gamma   90.00
#
_symmetry.space_group_name_H-M   'P 1'
#
loop_
_entity.id
_entity.type
_entity.pdbx_description
1 polymer ?
#
loop_
_entity_poly.entity_id
_entity_poly.type
_entity_poly.pdbx_seq_one_letter_code
_entity_poly.pdbx_strand_id
1 'polypeptide(L)'
;MGALFHGPLEDGHFCTASVVDSPGRSLIVTAAHCLDDSTDDVTFVPGYRDGKAPYGVWRLTASFVDKRWSDNSDEDLDVAFAIVAPQGGKRIGDVVSGNKLGLNPGNGRKVRLTGYPDSQDEPLSCFNTATRVGTTQLRIECTEYSRGTSGSPWVTGVDRTTHIGTVIGVIGGHQQGGDTDEVSYSSYFGKDIGALYRQAVAHGG
;
A
#
# COMPACT_ATOMS: atom_id res chain seq x y z
N MET A 1 4.19 -3.33 6.60
CA MET A 1 3.21 -3.80 5.60
C MET A 1 2.35 -4.90 6.20
N GLY A 2 1.22 -5.19 5.57
CA GLY A 2 0.25 -6.19 5.98
C GLY A 2 -0.80 -6.40 4.89
N ALA A 3 -1.72 -7.32 5.12
CA ALA A 3 -2.78 -7.67 4.19
C ALA A 3 -4.11 -6.95 4.53
N LEU A 4 -4.95 -6.76 3.52
CA LEU A 4 -6.31 -6.24 3.62
C LEU A 4 -7.32 -7.38 3.46
N PHE A 5 -8.36 -7.37 4.28
CA PHE A 5 -9.40 -8.39 4.33
C PHE A 5 -10.78 -7.76 4.22
N HIS A 6 -11.70 -8.45 3.55
CA HIS A 6 -13.13 -8.23 3.69
C HIS A 6 -13.63 -9.23 4.73
N GLY A 7 -14.01 -8.75 5.92
CA GLY A 7 -14.51 -9.63 6.98
C GLY A 7 -13.42 -10.42 7.74
N PRO A 8 -13.75 -11.63 8.25
CA PRO A 8 -12.85 -12.48 9.03
C PRO A 8 -11.58 -12.94 8.28
N LEU A 9 -10.56 -13.40 9.01
CA LEU A 9 -9.28 -13.82 8.41
C LEU A 9 -9.41 -15.09 7.56
N GLU A 10 -10.35 -15.97 7.91
CA GLU A 10 -10.63 -17.21 7.19
C GLU A 10 -11.19 -17.00 5.77
N ASP A 11 -11.71 -15.81 5.47
CA ASP A 11 -12.24 -15.47 4.15
C ASP A 11 -11.13 -15.09 3.16
N GLY A 12 -9.89 -14.98 3.65
CA GLY A 12 -8.72 -14.65 2.85
C GLY A 12 -8.52 -13.15 2.65
N HIS A 13 -7.28 -12.76 2.34
CA HIS A 13 -6.94 -11.39 1.99
C HIS A 13 -7.11 -11.13 0.50
N PHE A 14 -7.38 -9.88 0.16
CA PHE A 14 -7.65 -9.46 -1.22
C PHE A 14 -6.69 -8.39 -1.74
N CYS A 15 -5.97 -7.71 -0.85
CA CYS A 15 -5.00 -6.67 -1.17
C CYS A 15 -3.90 -6.58 -0.11
N THR A 16 -2.89 -5.75 -0.38
CA THR A 16 -1.78 -5.40 0.50
C THR A 16 -1.82 -3.91 0.86
N ALA A 17 -1.32 -3.54 2.04
CA ALA A 17 -1.12 -2.16 2.42
C ALA A 17 0.12 -1.96 3.30
N SER A 18 0.52 -0.70 3.49
CA SER A 18 1.63 -0.34 4.38
C SER A 18 1.31 0.85 5.24
N VAL A 19 1.67 0.79 6.52
CA VAL A 19 1.61 1.96 7.41
C VAL A 19 2.60 3.01 6.91
N VAL A 20 2.11 4.24 6.78
CA VAL A 20 2.92 5.41 6.44
C VAL A 20 2.97 6.38 7.61
N ASP A 21 4.14 6.96 7.82
CA ASP A 21 4.37 7.95 8.85
C ASP A 21 3.44 9.14 8.64
N SER A 22 2.84 9.60 9.73
CA SER A 22 1.77 10.59 9.74
C SER A 22 1.61 11.18 11.14
N PRO A 23 1.23 12.47 11.28
CA PRO A 23 1.04 13.08 12.59
C PRO A 23 0.01 12.36 13.46
N GLY A 24 -1.09 11.89 12.88
CA GLY A 24 -2.10 11.09 13.57
C GLY A 24 -1.69 9.64 13.81
N ARG A 25 -0.57 9.17 13.26
CA ARG A 25 -0.05 7.80 13.42
C ARG A 25 -1.08 6.73 13.06
N SER A 26 -1.93 7.04 12.07
CA SER A 26 -3.10 6.23 11.74
C SER A 26 -3.22 5.89 10.26
N LEU A 27 -2.29 6.37 9.42
CA LEU A 27 -2.38 6.17 7.97
C LEU A 27 -1.74 4.88 7.47
N ILE A 28 -2.45 4.27 6.51
CA ILE A 28 -1.89 3.30 5.56
C ILE A 28 -1.95 3.84 4.14
N VAL A 29 -1.09 3.32 3.27
CA VAL A 29 -1.14 3.49 1.81
C VAL A 29 -1.39 2.13 1.14
N THR A 30 -2.21 2.14 0.10
CA THR A 30 -2.55 0.98 -0.75
C THR A 30 -2.92 1.46 -2.17
N ALA A 31 -3.34 0.57 -3.06
CA ALA A 31 -3.88 0.95 -4.37
C ALA A 31 -5.30 1.50 -4.22
N ALA A 32 -5.73 2.38 -5.12
CA ALA A 32 -7.07 2.93 -5.03
C ALA A 32 -8.14 1.88 -5.35
N HIS A 33 -7.88 1.00 -6.33
CA HIS A 33 -8.79 -0.10 -6.66
C HIS A 33 -9.02 -1.09 -5.51
N CYS A 34 -8.13 -1.13 -4.50
CA CYS A 34 -8.35 -1.94 -3.31
C CYS A 34 -9.46 -1.38 -2.40
N LEU A 35 -9.87 -0.12 -2.56
CA LEU A 35 -10.83 0.57 -1.69
C LEU A 35 -11.99 1.20 -2.48
N ASP A 36 -12.23 0.75 -3.72
CA ASP A 36 -13.24 1.32 -4.63
C ASP A 36 -14.69 1.13 -4.15
N ASP A 37 -15.00 -0.05 -3.62
CA ASP A 37 -16.39 -0.43 -3.32
C ASP A 37 -16.88 0.07 -1.95
N SER A 38 -15.98 0.15 -0.95
CA SER A 38 -16.14 0.86 0.33
C SER A 38 -14.94 0.54 1.24
N THR A 39 -14.77 1.29 2.34
CA THR A 39 -13.97 0.84 3.50
C THR A 39 -14.78 0.07 4.52
N ASP A 40 -16.10 -0.03 4.33
CA ASP A 40 -16.98 -0.78 5.21
C ASP A 40 -16.52 -2.24 5.24
N ASP A 41 -16.37 -2.78 6.44
CA ASP A 41 -15.87 -4.14 6.70
C ASP A 41 -14.45 -4.46 6.18
N VAL A 42 -13.69 -3.44 5.74
CA VAL A 42 -12.28 -3.61 5.42
C VAL A 42 -11.43 -3.52 6.68
N THR A 43 -10.59 -4.54 6.87
CA THR A 43 -9.59 -4.55 7.95
C THR A 43 -8.18 -4.67 7.40
N PHE A 44 -7.24 -4.06 8.10
CA PHE A 44 -5.81 -4.16 7.85
C PHE A 44 -5.14 -5.00 8.93
N VAL A 45 -4.33 -5.97 8.49
CA VAL A 45 -3.64 -6.92 9.36
C VAL A 45 -2.13 -6.75 9.17
N PRO A 46 -1.51 -5.82 9.93
CA PRO A 46 -0.07 -5.61 9.85
C PRO A 46 0.68 -6.89 10.21
N GLY A 47 1.69 -7.23 9.40
CA GLY A 47 2.53 -8.41 9.62
C GLY A 47 1.79 -9.74 9.56
N TYR A 48 0.64 -9.81 8.85
CA TYR A 48 -0.05 -11.08 8.59
C TYR A 48 0.93 -12.14 8.10
N ARG A 49 0.77 -13.37 8.58
CA ARG A 49 1.53 -14.55 8.13
C ARG A 49 0.88 -15.82 8.68
N ASP A 50 0.74 -16.86 7.86
CA ASP A 50 0.32 -18.20 8.27
C ASP A 50 -1.01 -18.18 9.06
N GLY A 51 -2.00 -17.42 8.59
CA GLY A 51 -3.30 -17.24 9.25
C GLY A 51 -3.26 -16.41 10.55
N LYS A 52 -2.12 -15.79 10.90
CA LYS A 52 -1.95 -15.06 12.16
C LYS A 52 -1.94 -13.55 11.95
N ALA A 53 -2.51 -12.84 12.92
CA ALA A 53 -2.50 -11.39 13.04
C ALA A 53 -1.63 -10.95 14.24
N PRO A 54 -0.29 -11.02 14.15
CA PRO A 54 0.60 -10.81 15.31
C PRO A 54 0.49 -9.41 15.91
N TYR A 55 0.04 -8.43 15.13
CA TYR A 55 -0.13 -7.04 15.55
C TYR A 55 -1.60 -6.62 15.62
N GLY A 56 -2.54 -7.56 15.56
CA GLY A 56 -3.98 -7.32 15.61
C GLY A 56 -4.65 -7.13 14.24
N VAL A 57 -5.98 -7.00 14.26
CA VAL A 57 -6.85 -6.81 13.10
C VAL A 57 -7.51 -5.44 13.24
N TRP A 58 -7.18 -4.52 12.34
CA TRP A 58 -7.48 -3.10 12.50
C TRP A 58 -8.52 -2.62 11.48
N ARG A 59 -9.64 -2.08 11.94
CA ARG A 59 -10.70 -1.56 11.06
C ARG A 59 -10.27 -0.27 10.37
N LEU A 60 -10.59 -0.11 9.09
CA LEU A 60 -10.49 1.18 8.41
C LEU A 60 -11.70 2.07 8.74
N THR A 61 -11.52 3.39 8.71
CA THR A 61 -12.56 4.37 9.08
C THR A 61 -12.82 5.43 8.05
N ALA A 62 -11.87 5.63 7.13
CA ALA A 62 -11.99 6.52 5.98
C ALA A 62 -10.96 6.10 4.94
N SER A 63 -11.30 6.27 3.65
CA SER A 63 -10.36 6.21 2.53
C SER A 63 -10.30 7.55 1.81
N PHE A 64 -9.17 7.77 1.15
CA PHE A 64 -8.89 8.95 0.35
C PHE A 64 -8.34 8.48 -0.99
N VAL A 65 -9.12 8.67 -2.05
CA VAL A 65 -8.76 8.42 -3.46
C VAL A 65 -8.83 9.74 -4.25
N ASP A 66 -8.04 9.88 -5.31
CA ASP A 66 -8.16 11.05 -6.19
C ASP A 66 -9.49 10.98 -6.97
N LYS A 67 -10.13 12.13 -7.18
CA LYS A 67 -11.40 12.19 -7.90
C LYS A 67 -11.30 11.65 -9.34
N ARG A 68 -10.16 11.81 -10.01
CA ARG A 68 -9.94 11.28 -11.36
C ARG A 68 -9.92 9.75 -11.38
N TRP A 69 -9.43 9.14 -10.29
CA TRP A 69 -9.56 7.71 -10.09
C TRP A 69 -11.04 7.32 -9.90
N SER A 70 -11.75 7.94 -8.95
CA SER A 70 -13.14 7.58 -8.68
C SER A 70 -14.09 7.81 -9.87
N ASP A 71 -13.82 8.82 -10.69
CA ASP A 71 -14.69 9.18 -11.81
C ASP A 71 -14.42 8.35 -13.07
N ASN A 72 -13.15 7.98 -13.34
CA ASN A 72 -12.74 7.41 -14.64
C ASN A 72 -11.68 6.30 -14.54
N SER A 73 -11.34 5.83 -13.34
CA SER A 73 -10.26 4.87 -13.10
C SER A 73 -8.93 5.30 -13.74
N ASP A 74 -8.56 6.57 -13.57
CA ASP A 74 -7.30 7.14 -14.05
C ASP A 74 -6.10 6.40 -13.43
N GLU A 75 -5.47 5.51 -14.20
CA GLU A 75 -4.34 4.68 -13.78
C GLU A 75 -3.12 5.47 -13.28
N ASP A 76 -3.01 6.76 -13.58
CA ASP A 76 -1.94 7.58 -13.02
C ASP A 76 -2.15 7.91 -11.53
N LEU A 77 -3.31 7.54 -10.97
CA LEU A 77 -3.79 7.91 -9.64
C LEU A 77 -4.40 6.73 -8.88
N ASP A 78 -4.00 5.50 -9.21
CA ASP A 78 -4.38 4.28 -8.51
C ASP A 78 -3.62 4.12 -7.18
N VAL A 79 -3.85 5.07 -6.28
CA VAL A 79 -3.26 5.11 -4.95
C VAL A 79 -4.31 5.63 -3.98
N ALA A 80 -4.45 4.95 -2.85
CA ALA A 80 -5.28 5.40 -1.75
C ALA A 80 -4.49 5.54 -0.45
N PHE A 81 -4.96 6.46 0.38
CA PHE A 81 -4.65 6.46 1.81
C PHE A 81 -5.90 6.08 2.60
N ALA A 82 -5.72 5.42 3.74
CA ALA A 82 -6.83 5.14 4.63
C ALA A 82 -6.46 5.37 6.09
N ILE A 83 -7.44 5.81 6.89
CA ILE A 83 -7.31 6.00 8.33
C ILE A 83 -7.72 4.73 9.04
N VAL A 84 -6.84 4.24 9.91
CA VAL A 84 -7.02 3.06 10.74
C VAL A 84 -7.61 3.46 12.10
N ALA A 85 -8.70 2.80 12.51
CA ALA A 85 -9.30 3.00 13.83
C ALA A 85 -8.30 2.68 14.96
N PRO A 86 -8.33 3.39 16.10
CA PRO A 86 -7.59 2.95 17.28
C PRO A 86 -8.16 1.61 17.79
N GLN A 87 -7.28 0.75 18.28
CA GLN A 87 -7.63 -0.54 18.88
C GLN A 87 -7.02 -0.62 20.28
N GLY A 88 -7.85 -0.89 21.29
CA GLY A 88 -7.39 -1.00 22.68
C GLY A 88 -6.67 0.27 23.20
N GLY A 89 -7.11 1.45 22.76
CA GLY A 89 -6.51 2.74 23.13
C GLY A 89 -5.18 3.07 22.45
N LYS A 90 -4.69 2.21 21.54
CA LYS A 90 -3.48 2.45 20.75
C LYS A 90 -3.84 2.79 19.31
N ARG A 91 -3.04 3.64 18.69
CA ARG A 91 -3.07 3.85 17.23
C ARG A 91 -2.12 2.87 16.58
N ILE A 92 -2.34 2.56 15.30
CA ILE A 92 -1.53 1.56 14.61
C ILE A 92 -0.05 1.93 14.59
N GLY A 93 0.27 3.22 14.42
CA GLY A 93 1.64 3.72 14.46
C GLY A 93 2.33 3.62 15.83
N ASP A 94 1.58 3.37 16.90
CA ASP A 94 2.12 3.05 18.25
C ASP A 94 2.54 1.57 18.35
N VAL A 95 2.02 0.70 17.48
CA VAL A 95 2.25 -0.76 17.48
C VAL A 95 3.26 -1.15 16.42
N VAL A 96 3.16 -0.58 15.22
CA VAL A 96 4.07 -0.80 14.11
C VAL A 96 4.54 0.54 13.55
N SER A 97 5.86 0.69 13.38
CA SER A 97 6.41 1.93 12.84
C SER A 97 6.05 2.11 11.36
N GLY A 98 5.68 3.33 10.98
CA GLY A 98 5.31 3.67 9.60
C GLY A 98 6.53 3.96 8.73
N ASN A 99 6.44 3.62 7.45
CA ASN A 99 7.43 4.05 6.46
C ASN A 99 7.23 5.53 6.11
N LYS A 100 8.30 6.23 5.75
CA LYS A 100 8.16 7.58 5.19
C LYS A 100 7.45 7.52 3.82
N LEU A 101 6.73 8.56 3.46
CA LEU A 101 6.25 8.74 2.09
C LEU A 101 7.28 9.53 1.27
N GLY A 102 7.68 8.99 0.12
CA GLY A 102 8.62 9.64 -0.80
C GLY A 102 7.91 10.14 -2.05
N LEU A 103 8.08 11.43 -2.35
CA LEU A 103 7.56 12.05 -3.56
C LEU A 103 8.70 12.31 -4.56
N ASN A 104 8.36 12.31 -5.85
CA ASN A 104 9.28 12.53 -6.96
C ASN A 104 10.54 11.65 -6.86
N PRO A 105 10.40 10.31 -6.77
CA PRO A 105 11.55 9.43 -6.51
C PRO A 105 12.63 9.45 -7.61
N GLY A 106 12.32 9.95 -8.81
CA GLY A 106 13.22 9.92 -9.96
C GLY A 106 13.14 8.59 -10.71
N ASN A 107 14.25 8.16 -11.32
CA ASN A 107 14.35 6.91 -12.06
C ASN A 107 15.43 6.00 -11.46
N GLY A 108 15.29 4.68 -11.61
CA GLY A 108 16.31 3.70 -11.26
C GLY A 108 16.50 3.51 -9.75
N ARG A 109 15.41 3.46 -8.98
CA ARG A 109 15.48 3.27 -7.52
C ARG A 109 15.44 1.79 -7.16
N LYS A 110 16.42 1.33 -6.38
CA LYS A 110 16.35 0.02 -5.75
C LYS A 110 15.27 0.03 -4.67
N VAL A 111 14.36 -0.93 -4.74
CA VAL A 111 13.24 -1.07 -3.80
C VAL A 111 13.14 -2.50 -3.31
N ARG A 112 12.64 -2.66 -2.08
CA ARG A 112 12.02 -3.89 -1.62
C ARG A 112 10.52 -3.78 -1.88
N LEU A 113 9.99 -4.71 -2.64
CA LEU A 113 8.58 -4.91 -2.87
C LEU A 113 8.13 -6.07 -1.97
N THR A 114 7.13 -5.87 -1.13
CA THR A 114 6.60 -6.93 -0.25
C THR A 114 5.08 -6.96 -0.38
N GLY A 115 4.53 -8.12 -0.74
CA GLY A 115 3.12 -8.30 -1.06
C GLY A 115 2.52 -9.60 -0.56
N TYR A 116 1.19 -9.67 -0.53
CA TYR A 116 0.42 -10.82 -0.06
C TYR A 116 -0.47 -11.38 -1.18
N PRO A 117 0.01 -12.37 -1.95
CA PRO A 117 -0.83 -13.04 -2.95
C PRO A 117 -1.98 -13.77 -2.28
N ASP A 118 -3.19 -13.74 -2.84
CA ASP A 118 -4.40 -14.36 -2.28
C ASP A 118 -4.35 -15.91 -2.27
N SER A 119 -3.41 -16.49 -3.01
CA SER A 119 -3.22 -17.94 -3.12
C SER A 119 -2.42 -18.55 -1.97
N GLN A 120 -1.86 -17.75 -1.07
CA GLN A 120 -0.99 -18.20 0.02
C GLN A 120 -1.04 -17.27 1.25
N ASP A 121 -0.78 -17.83 2.43
CA ASP A 121 -0.81 -17.07 3.70
C ASP A 121 0.55 -16.44 4.07
N GLU A 122 1.56 -16.55 3.21
CA GLU A 122 2.88 -15.96 3.42
C GLU A 122 3.14 -14.78 2.46
N PRO A 123 3.79 -13.69 2.93
CA PRO A 123 4.17 -12.60 2.05
C PRO A 123 5.33 -12.99 1.13
N LEU A 124 5.27 -12.51 -0.11
CA LEU A 124 6.39 -12.51 -1.03
C LEU A 124 7.24 -11.25 -0.84
N SER A 125 8.54 -11.34 -1.17
CA SER A 125 9.42 -10.18 -1.20
C SER A 125 10.41 -10.25 -2.35
N CYS A 126 10.46 -9.17 -3.12
CA CYS A 126 11.36 -8.99 -4.25
C CYS A 126 12.24 -7.75 -4.01
N PHE A 127 13.51 -7.83 -4.43
CA PHE A 127 14.43 -6.70 -4.43
C PHE A 127 14.89 -6.44 -5.85
N ASN A 128 14.38 -5.37 -6.46
CA ASN A 128 14.78 -5.00 -7.80
C ASN A 128 14.77 -3.47 -7.99
N THR A 129 15.07 -3.02 -9.20
CA THR A 129 15.15 -1.61 -9.56
C THR A 129 13.84 -1.15 -10.19
N ALA A 130 13.15 -0.23 -9.52
CA ALA A 130 12.03 0.51 -10.07
C ALA A 130 12.53 1.50 -11.12
N THR A 131 12.00 1.39 -12.33
CA THR A 131 12.32 2.25 -13.47
C THR A 131 11.11 3.06 -13.88
N ARG A 132 11.33 4.29 -14.32
CA ARG A 132 10.25 5.20 -14.74
C ARG A 132 9.85 4.88 -16.16
N VAL A 133 8.54 4.76 -16.39
CA VAL A 133 7.93 4.58 -17.71
C VAL A 133 7.06 5.80 -17.99
N GLY A 134 7.35 6.49 -19.09
CA GLY A 134 6.71 7.78 -19.40
C GLY A 134 6.91 8.80 -18.28
N THR A 135 5.84 9.55 -17.99
CA THR A 135 5.87 10.62 -16.97
C THR A 135 5.20 10.27 -15.65
N THR A 136 4.36 9.25 -15.65
CA THR A 136 3.37 9.00 -14.59
C THR A 136 3.41 7.60 -14.04
N GLN A 137 4.28 6.72 -14.53
CA GLN A 137 4.35 5.34 -14.08
C GLN A 137 5.77 4.93 -13.66
N LEU A 138 5.85 3.98 -12.74
CA LEU A 138 7.03 3.18 -12.45
C LEU A 138 6.75 1.72 -12.85
N ARG A 139 7.80 1.00 -13.23
CA ARG A 139 7.79 -0.41 -13.61
C ARG A 139 8.90 -1.16 -12.88
N ILE A 140 8.61 -2.37 -12.45
CA ILE A 140 9.55 -3.30 -11.83
C ILE A 140 9.29 -4.72 -12.32
N GLU A 141 10.35 -5.51 -12.46
CA GLU A 141 10.26 -6.93 -12.79
C GLU A 141 10.42 -7.76 -11.52
N CYS A 142 9.33 -8.40 -11.09
CA CYS A 142 9.27 -9.28 -9.95
C CYS A 142 8.22 -10.34 -10.27
N THR A 143 8.59 -11.61 -10.21
CA THR A 143 7.70 -12.73 -10.51
C THR A 143 6.80 -13.08 -9.33
N GLU A 144 5.68 -13.74 -9.60
CA GLU A 144 4.73 -14.29 -8.62
C GLU A 144 3.87 -13.22 -7.90
N TYR A 145 3.81 -12.00 -8.44
CA TYR A 145 2.95 -10.93 -7.91
C TYR A 145 1.55 -10.99 -8.52
N SER A 146 0.82 -12.04 -8.16
CA SER A 146 -0.56 -12.29 -8.62
C SER A 146 -1.60 -11.50 -7.79
N ARG A 147 -2.90 -11.86 -7.95
CA ARG A 147 -4.02 -11.25 -7.20
C ARG A 147 -3.74 -11.23 -5.69
N GLY A 148 -4.19 -10.18 -4.99
CA GLY A 148 -3.85 -9.96 -3.57
C GLY A 148 -2.64 -9.04 -3.36
N THR A 149 -1.70 -9.01 -4.32
CA THR A 149 -0.50 -8.18 -4.19
C THR A 149 -0.73 -6.70 -4.49
N SER A 150 -1.87 -6.31 -5.05
CA SER A 150 -2.27 -4.91 -5.20
C SER A 150 -2.08 -4.10 -3.91
N GLY A 151 -1.55 -2.89 -4.04
CA GLY A 151 -1.20 -2.03 -2.90
C GLY A 151 0.14 -2.35 -2.21
N SER A 152 0.89 -3.37 -2.68
CA SER A 152 2.20 -3.71 -2.11
C SER A 152 3.17 -2.54 -2.19
N PRO A 153 3.79 -2.09 -1.07
CA PRO A 153 4.65 -0.91 -1.07
C PRO A 153 6.01 -1.16 -1.72
N TRP A 154 6.46 -0.18 -2.50
CA TRP A 154 7.78 -0.13 -3.11
C TRP A 154 8.68 0.69 -2.16
N VAL A 155 9.43 0.00 -1.30
CA VAL A 155 10.19 0.65 -0.21
C VAL A 155 11.66 0.80 -0.59
N THR A 156 12.14 2.05 -0.71
CA THR A 156 13.56 2.36 -0.92
C THR A 156 14.24 2.78 0.38
N GLY A 157 15.57 2.69 0.41
CA GLY A 157 16.38 3.18 1.54
C GLY A 157 16.05 2.52 2.88
N VAL A 158 15.73 1.22 2.87
CA VAL A 158 15.38 0.46 4.08
C VAL A 158 16.57 0.46 5.04
N ASP A 159 16.37 1.02 6.22
CA ASP A 159 17.30 0.94 7.33
C ASP A 159 17.33 -0.49 7.87
N ARG A 160 18.53 -1.06 8.08
CA ARG A 160 18.68 -2.47 8.45
C ARG A 160 18.31 -2.76 9.89
N THR A 161 18.30 -1.76 10.76
CA THR A 161 18.03 -1.91 12.20
C THR A 161 16.56 -1.72 12.50
N THR A 162 15.95 -0.69 11.92
CA THR A 162 14.54 -0.34 12.14
C THR A 162 13.60 -0.98 11.12
N HIS A 163 14.14 -1.47 10.00
CA HIS A 163 13.37 -1.94 8.84
C HIS A 163 12.46 -0.90 8.19
N ILE A 164 12.62 0.36 8.56
CA ILE A 164 11.89 1.51 8.02
C ILE A 164 12.62 2.05 6.81
N GLY A 165 11.88 2.35 5.76
CA GLY A 165 12.37 3.03 4.57
C GLY A 165 11.41 4.11 4.12
N THR A 166 11.43 4.35 2.81
CA THR A 166 10.56 5.34 2.15
C THR A 166 9.74 4.63 1.08
N VAL A 167 8.41 4.68 1.18
CA VAL A 167 7.48 4.20 0.15
C VAL A 167 7.47 5.20 -0.99
N ILE A 168 7.80 4.74 -2.19
CA ILE A 168 7.84 5.57 -3.40
C ILE A 168 6.83 5.14 -4.49
N GLY A 169 6.03 4.13 -4.18
CA GLY A 169 5.05 3.50 -5.05
C GLY A 169 4.30 2.39 -4.31
N VAL A 170 3.20 1.96 -4.89
CA VAL A 170 2.46 0.74 -4.54
C VAL A 170 2.13 -0.04 -5.82
N ILE A 171 2.02 -1.38 -5.77
CA ILE A 171 1.47 -2.14 -6.92
C ILE A 171 0.08 -1.61 -7.22
N GLY A 172 -0.09 -1.14 -8.44
CA GLY A 172 -1.28 -0.43 -8.91
C GLY A 172 -0.89 0.28 -10.20
N GLY A 173 -1.64 1.28 -10.57
CA GLY A 173 -1.32 2.13 -11.70
C GLY A 173 -1.70 1.48 -13.02
N HIS A 174 -0.79 1.47 -13.99
CA HIS A 174 -1.08 0.90 -15.32
C HIS A 174 -1.67 -0.50 -15.21
N GLN A 175 -2.86 -0.72 -15.79
CA GLN A 175 -3.61 -1.97 -15.69
C GLN A 175 -3.76 -2.50 -14.24
N GLN A 176 -3.98 -1.61 -13.26
CA GLN A 176 -4.11 -1.96 -11.83
C GLN A 176 -2.88 -2.66 -11.23
N GLY A 177 -1.71 -2.48 -11.83
CA GLY A 177 -0.48 -3.13 -11.41
C GLY A 177 0.17 -3.97 -12.50
N GLY A 178 -0.47 -4.15 -13.66
CA GLY A 178 0.02 -4.96 -14.77
C GLY A 178 -0.92 -6.13 -15.05
N ASP A 179 -0.82 -6.70 -16.25
CA ASP A 179 -1.63 -7.84 -16.70
C ASP A 179 -0.92 -9.20 -16.57
N THR A 180 0.33 -9.21 -16.09
CA THR A 180 1.10 -10.43 -15.83
C THR A 180 1.75 -10.42 -14.44
N ASP A 181 2.03 -11.60 -13.91
CA ASP A 181 2.59 -11.77 -12.56
C ASP A 181 4.10 -11.45 -12.49
N GLU A 182 4.76 -11.17 -13.62
CA GLU A 182 6.20 -10.89 -13.73
C GLU A 182 6.58 -9.42 -13.74
N VAL A 183 5.63 -8.55 -14.08
CA VAL A 183 5.87 -7.12 -14.25
C VAL A 183 4.83 -6.34 -13.48
N SER A 184 5.28 -5.62 -12.46
CA SER A 184 4.40 -4.75 -11.69
C SER A 184 4.58 -3.28 -12.05
N TYR A 185 3.49 -2.54 -12.03
CA TYR A 185 3.44 -1.09 -12.20
C TYR A 185 3.08 -0.37 -10.90
N SER A 186 3.33 0.94 -10.90
CA SER A 186 2.89 1.86 -9.86
C SER A 186 2.68 3.24 -10.44
N SER A 187 1.60 3.92 -10.04
CA SER A 187 1.47 5.36 -10.24
C SER A 187 2.68 6.10 -9.66
N TYR A 188 3.23 7.06 -10.39
CA TYR A 188 4.37 7.84 -9.96
C TYR A 188 3.94 8.81 -8.86
N PHE A 189 4.59 8.72 -7.68
CA PHE A 189 4.26 9.56 -6.52
C PHE A 189 4.69 11.01 -6.72
N GLY A 190 3.90 11.76 -7.49
CA GLY A 190 4.09 13.17 -7.79
C GLY A 190 3.31 14.11 -6.88
N LYS A 191 2.99 15.30 -7.40
CA LYS A 191 2.25 16.34 -6.67
C LYS A 191 0.86 15.89 -6.22
N ASP A 192 0.18 15.10 -7.05
CA ASP A 192 -1.21 14.68 -6.84
C ASP A 192 -1.29 13.69 -5.68
N ILE A 193 -0.45 12.64 -5.67
CA ILE A 193 -0.33 11.72 -4.53
C ILE A 193 0.10 12.45 -3.26
N GLY A 194 1.00 13.43 -3.37
CA GLY A 194 1.37 14.28 -2.24
C GLY A 194 0.20 15.11 -1.70
N ALA A 195 -0.71 15.57 -2.56
CA ALA A 195 -1.92 16.28 -2.15
C ALA A 195 -2.91 15.34 -1.47
N LEU A 196 -3.08 14.13 -1.99
CA LEU A 196 -3.94 13.10 -1.41
C LEU A 196 -3.47 12.70 0.00
N TYR A 197 -2.16 12.50 0.19
CA TYR A 197 -1.57 12.27 1.52
C TYR A 197 -1.89 13.42 2.50
N ARG A 198 -1.71 14.67 2.08
CA ARG A 198 -2.02 15.84 2.92
C ARG A 198 -3.51 15.92 3.27
N GLN A 199 -4.39 15.55 2.35
CA GLN A 199 -5.82 15.47 2.60
C GLN A 199 -6.12 14.44 3.69
N ALA A 200 -5.52 13.24 3.61
CA ALA A 200 -5.69 12.21 4.64
C ALA A 200 -5.17 12.66 6.02
N VAL A 201 -3.99 13.30 6.07
CA VAL A 201 -3.43 13.88 7.30
C VAL A 201 -4.34 14.95 7.90
N ALA A 202 -4.94 15.81 7.08
CA ALA A 202 -5.85 16.85 7.55
C ALA A 202 -7.13 16.28 8.21
N HIS A 203 -7.47 15.03 7.93
CA HIS A 203 -8.62 14.32 8.51
C HIS A 203 -8.25 13.44 9.73
N GLY A 204 -7.09 13.68 10.34
CA GLY A 204 -6.63 12.94 11.53
C GLY A 204 -5.72 11.77 11.23
N GLY A 205 -5.25 11.66 9.98
CA GLY A 205 -4.23 10.73 9.51
C GLY A 205 -2.91 10.83 10.27
#